data_AF-A0A2H4EP61-F1
#
_entry.id   AF-A0A2H4EP61-F1
#
_cell.length_a   1.000
_cell.length_b   1.000
_cell.length_c   1.000
_cell.angle_alpha   90.00
_cell.angle_beta   90.00
_cell.angle_gamma   90.00
#
_symmetry.space_group_name_H-M   'P 1'
#
loop_
_entity.id
_entity.type
_entity.pdbx_description
1 polymer ?
#
loop_
_entity_poly.entity_id
_entity_poly.type
_entity_poly.pdbx_seq_one_letter_code
_entity_poly.pdbx_strand_id
1 'polypeptide(L)'
;CLLLRDLDVIKHIMIKDFDVFSDRGIEFSKEGLGANLFHADGDTWRTLRNRFTPIFTSGKLKNMLYLITERADKFSNYVEKLCYDQPEQEVHSLIQKYTMGTIAACAFGVDIDTLYDKLDTLLLIDKLILQGTYASELNM
;
A
#
# COMPACT_ATOMS: atom_id res chain seq x y z
N CYS A 1 17.81 7.96 19.80
CA CYS A 1 17.55 7.03 18.69
C CYS A 1 18.79 6.18 18.46
N LEU A 2 18.66 4.85 18.39
CA LEU A 2 19.76 3.91 18.15
C LEU A 2 19.69 3.45 16.69
N LEU A 3 20.75 3.65 15.92
CA LEU A 3 20.83 3.18 14.53
C LEU A 3 21.55 1.82 14.49
N LEU A 4 20.81 0.79 14.11
CA LEU A 4 21.34 -0.56 13.94
C LEU A 4 21.96 -0.71 12.54
N ARG A 5 23.18 -1.24 12.49
CA ARG A 5 23.90 -1.52 11.24
C ARG A 5 24.52 -2.92 11.19
N ASP A 6 24.34 -3.68 12.25
CA ASP A 6 24.84 -5.05 12.39
C ASP A 6 23.70 -6.03 12.08
N LEU A 7 23.94 -6.95 11.13
CA LEU A 7 22.91 -7.89 10.66
C LEU A 7 22.54 -8.93 11.71
N ASP A 8 23.46 -9.33 12.58
CA ASP A 8 23.17 -10.29 13.65
C ASP A 8 22.29 -9.64 14.70
N VAL A 9 22.57 -8.39 15.04
CA VAL A 9 21.71 -7.60 15.95
C VAL A 9 20.33 -7.36 15.34
N ILE A 10 20.25 -6.99 14.06
CA ILE A 10 18.97 -6.81 13.35
C ILE A 10 18.17 -8.11 13.33
N LYS A 11 18.82 -9.25 13.09
CA LYS A 11 18.17 -10.57 13.12
C LYS A 11 17.63 -10.92 14.51
N HIS A 12 18.35 -10.55 15.57
CA HIS A 12 17.86 -10.71 16.93
C HIS A 12 16.56 -9.92 17.14
N ILE A 13 16.56 -8.64 16.77
CA ILE A 13 15.41 -7.74 16.97
C ILE A 13 14.21 -8.11 16.11
N MET A 14 14.42 -8.36 14.80
CA MET A 14 13.32 -8.57 13.86
C MET A 14 12.77 -10.01 13.81
N ILE A 15 13.53 -11.00 14.33
CA ILE A 15 13.17 -12.42 14.17
C ILE A 15 13.26 -13.18 15.49
N LYS A 16 14.43 -13.25 16.13
CA LYS A 16 14.64 -14.16 17.26
C LYS A 16 13.90 -13.70 18.52
N ASP A 17 14.00 -12.41 18.81
CA ASP A 17 13.49 -11.78 20.02
C ASP A 17 12.31 -10.84 19.68
N PHE A 18 11.58 -11.13 18.59
CA PHE A 18 10.52 -10.26 18.07
C PHE A 18 9.44 -9.95 19.11
N ASP A 19 9.08 -10.90 19.99
CA ASP A 19 8.08 -10.65 21.04
C ASP A 19 8.52 -9.59 22.07
N VAL A 20 9.82 -9.27 22.15
CA VAL A 20 10.36 -8.15 22.95
C VAL A 20 10.31 -6.82 22.17
N PHE A 21 10.34 -6.88 20.84
CA PHE A 21 10.43 -5.73 19.93
C PHE A 21 9.24 -5.63 18.97
N SER A 22 8.05 -6.05 19.42
CA SER A 22 6.86 -6.12 18.56
C SER A 22 6.31 -4.76 18.16
N ASP A 23 6.60 -3.75 18.95
CA ASP A 23 6.03 -2.41 18.83
C ASP A 23 6.91 -1.53 17.94
N ARG A 24 6.27 -0.67 17.14
CA ARG A 24 6.97 0.15 16.14
C ARG A 24 7.54 1.45 16.70
N GLY A 25 7.19 1.80 17.94
CA GLY A 25 7.75 2.95 18.65
C GLY A 25 7.30 4.31 18.10
N ILE A 26 6.24 4.32 17.29
CA ILE A 26 5.59 5.53 16.78
C ILE A 26 4.10 5.41 17.12
N GLU A 27 3.59 6.35 17.91
CA GLU A 27 2.17 6.42 18.22
C GLU A 27 1.43 7.12 17.07
N PHE A 28 0.32 6.53 16.64
CA PHE A 28 -0.57 7.09 15.63
C PHE A 28 -1.97 7.22 16.21
N SER A 29 -2.79 8.08 15.60
CA SER A 29 -4.20 8.20 15.98
C SER A 29 -4.90 6.83 15.94
N LYS A 30 -5.68 6.53 16.98
CA LYS A 30 -6.52 5.34 17.03
C LYS A 30 -7.84 5.53 16.27
N GLU A 31 -7.98 6.63 15.55
CA GLU A 31 -9.14 7.00 14.74
C GLU A 31 -8.76 7.17 13.26
N GLY A 32 -9.75 7.06 12.38
CA GLY A 32 -9.56 7.27 10.94
C GLY A 32 -8.50 6.35 10.32
N LEU A 33 -7.62 6.92 9.50
CA LEU A 33 -6.56 6.17 8.81
C LEU A 33 -5.45 5.70 9.75
N GLY A 34 -5.30 6.28 10.95
CA GLY A 34 -4.31 5.84 11.92
C GLY A 34 -4.61 4.44 12.49
N ALA A 35 -5.88 4.05 12.51
CA ALA A 35 -6.35 2.73 12.97
C ALA A 35 -6.14 1.62 11.92
N ASN A 36 -4.88 1.29 11.62
CA ASN A 36 -4.53 0.29 10.60
C ASN A 36 -3.44 -0.70 11.05
N LEU A 37 -3.21 -1.77 10.27
CA LEU A 37 -2.23 -2.83 10.56
C LEU A 37 -0.77 -2.33 10.67
N PHE A 38 -0.40 -1.29 9.93
CA PHE A 38 0.95 -0.74 9.91
C PHE A 38 1.26 0.13 11.13
N HIS A 39 0.23 0.61 11.82
CA HIS A 39 0.35 1.46 13.01
C HIS A 39 -0.11 0.78 14.31
N ALA A 40 -0.74 -0.39 14.20
CA ALA A 40 -1.07 -1.21 15.37
C ALA A 40 0.20 -1.84 15.98
N ASP A 41 0.18 -1.97 17.31
CA ASP A 41 1.22 -2.60 18.12
C ASP A 41 0.66 -3.80 18.92
N GLY A 42 1.56 -4.59 19.51
CA GLY A 42 1.24 -5.72 20.38
C GLY A 42 0.16 -6.68 19.85
N ASP A 43 -0.83 -6.98 20.71
CA ASP A 43 -1.89 -7.95 20.42
C ASP A 43 -2.86 -7.49 19.32
N THR A 44 -3.07 -6.19 19.19
CA THR A 44 -3.90 -5.62 18.11
C THR A 44 -3.26 -5.91 16.76
N TRP A 45 -1.95 -5.64 16.63
CA TRP A 45 -1.19 -5.99 15.43
C TRP A 45 -1.26 -7.49 15.14
N ARG A 46 -1.01 -8.33 16.15
CA ARG A 46 -1.04 -9.80 16.00
C ARG A 46 -2.40 -10.28 15.48
N THR A 47 -3.48 -9.74 16.03
CA THR A 47 -4.85 -10.05 15.62
C THR A 47 -5.12 -9.64 14.17
N LEU A 48 -4.80 -8.40 13.81
CA LEU A 48 -4.97 -7.89 12.45
C LEU A 48 -4.12 -8.70 11.46
N ARG A 49 -2.84 -8.94 11.78
CA ARG A 49 -1.92 -9.69 10.93
C ARG A 49 -2.45 -11.10 10.64
N ASN A 50 -2.96 -11.79 11.66
CA ASN A 50 -3.55 -13.12 11.49
C ASN A 50 -4.80 -13.10 10.60
N ARG A 51 -5.60 -12.03 10.62
CA ARG A 51 -6.77 -11.88 9.74
C ARG A 51 -6.40 -11.56 8.28
N PHE A 52 -5.37 -10.74 8.06
CA PHE A 52 -4.96 -10.33 6.70
C PHE A 52 -4.07 -11.37 6.00
N THR A 53 -3.25 -12.12 6.73
CA THR A 53 -2.30 -13.09 6.15
C THR A 53 -2.94 -14.07 5.14
N PRO A 54 -4.14 -14.64 5.39
CA PRO A 54 -4.78 -15.56 4.45
C PRO A 54 -5.09 -14.96 3.07
N ILE A 55 -5.28 -13.63 2.98
CA ILE A 55 -5.59 -12.92 1.74
C ILE A 55 -4.38 -12.91 0.80
N PHE A 56 -3.17 -12.93 1.34
CA PHE A 56 -1.91 -12.84 0.60
C PHE A 56 -1.23 -14.20 0.36
N THR A 57 -1.97 -15.30 0.49
CA THR A 57 -1.46 -16.63 0.14
C THR A 57 -1.21 -16.73 -1.36
N SER A 58 -0.25 -17.56 -1.79
CA SER A 58 0.08 -17.74 -3.21
C SER A 58 -1.14 -18.15 -4.05
N GLY A 59 -2.07 -18.94 -3.50
CA GLY A 59 -3.32 -19.30 -4.18
C GLY A 59 -4.24 -18.12 -4.41
N LYS A 60 -4.41 -17.24 -3.41
CA LYS A 60 -5.21 -16.01 -3.55
C LYS A 60 -4.56 -15.02 -4.52
N LEU A 61 -3.24 -14.85 -4.43
CA LEU A 61 -2.48 -14.02 -5.37
C LEU A 61 -2.62 -14.52 -6.81
N LYS A 62 -2.53 -15.83 -7.04
CA LYS A 62 -2.74 -16.44 -8.37
C LYS A 62 -4.15 -16.17 -8.89
N ASN A 63 -5.15 -16.19 -8.03
CA ASN A 63 -6.52 -15.86 -8.41
C ASN A 63 -6.70 -14.38 -8.76
N MET A 64 -5.87 -13.46 -8.24
CA MET A 64 -5.92 -12.04 -8.60
C MET A 64 -5.09 -11.70 -9.85
N LEU A 65 -4.20 -12.60 -10.29
CA LEU A 65 -3.26 -12.34 -11.39
C LEU A 65 -3.94 -11.91 -12.69
N TYR A 66 -5.11 -12.47 -13.01
CA TYR A 66 -5.83 -12.09 -14.23
C TYR A 66 -6.24 -10.61 -14.21
N LEU A 67 -6.68 -10.09 -13.05
CA LEU A 67 -7.02 -8.68 -12.88
C LEU A 67 -5.78 -7.80 -13.06
N ILE A 68 -4.66 -8.18 -12.45
CA ILE A 68 -3.39 -7.45 -12.55
C ILE A 68 -2.92 -7.37 -14.01
N THR A 69 -3.00 -8.49 -14.73
CA THR A 69 -2.55 -8.59 -16.14
C THR A 69 -3.47 -7.79 -17.05
N GLU A 70 -4.79 -7.92 -16.89
CA GLU A 70 -5.76 -7.16 -17.68
C GLU A 70 -5.56 -5.64 -17.49
N ARG A 71 -5.28 -5.19 -16.26
CA ARG A 71 -4.94 -3.79 -16.01
C ARG A 71 -3.60 -3.37 -16.63
N ALA A 72 -2.61 -4.25 -16.64
CA ALA A 72 -1.32 -3.98 -17.25
C ALA A 72 -1.46 -3.77 -18.76
N ASP A 73 -2.28 -4.58 -19.43
CA ASP A 73 -2.57 -4.44 -20.86
C ASP A 73 -3.27 -3.10 -21.16
N LYS A 74 -4.29 -2.73 -20.37
CA LYS A 74 -4.95 -1.42 -20.48
C LYS A 74 -3.98 -0.27 -20.27
N PHE A 75 -3.13 -0.36 -19.25
CA PHE A 75 -2.13 0.65 -18.93
C PHE A 75 -1.10 0.80 -20.05
N SER A 76 -0.59 -0.30 -20.61
CA SER A 76 0.35 -0.27 -21.74
C SER A 76 -0.23 0.45 -22.95
N ASN A 77 -1.47 0.10 -23.33
CA ASN A 77 -2.18 0.75 -24.44
C ASN A 77 -2.44 2.24 -24.17
N TYR A 78 -2.71 2.62 -22.92
CA TYR A 78 -2.91 4.01 -22.52
C TYR A 78 -1.60 4.81 -22.65
N VAL A 79 -0.50 4.28 -22.14
CA VAL A 79 0.82 4.94 -22.21
C VAL A 79 1.29 5.07 -23.66
N GLU A 80 1.11 4.04 -24.49
CA GLU A 80 1.49 4.10 -25.91
C GLU A 80 0.79 5.24 -26.65
N LYS A 81 -0.53 5.40 -26.43
CA LYS A 81 -1.31 6.51 -27.01
C LYS A 81 -0.86 7.86 -26.49
N LEU A 82 -0.60 7.96 -25.19
CA LEU A 82 -0.17 9.21 -24.55
C LEU A 82 1.20 9.66 -25.08
N CYS A 83 2.13 8.72 -25.24
CA CYS A 83 3.47 8.98 -25.76
C CYS A 83 3.51 9.31 -27.25
N TYR A 84 2.47 8.93 -28.02
CA TYR A 84 2.33 9.34 -29.41
C TYR A 84 2.16 10.86 -29.55
N ASP A 85 1.33 11.46 -28.68
CA ASP A 85 1.06 12.91 -28.69
C ASP A 85 2.14 13.70 -27.91
N GLN A 86 2.57 13.18 -26.77
CA GLN A 86 3.55 13.81 -25.90
C GLN A 86 4.56 12.76 -25.40
N PRO A 87 5.77 12.69 -26.00
CA PRO A 87 6.76 11.66 -25.68
C PRO A 87 7.27 11.68 -24.23
N GLU A 88 7.29 12.84 -23.60
CA GLU A 88 7.76 13.01 -22.22
C GLU A 88 6.58 12.98 -21.26
N GLN A 89 6.59 12.01 -20.35
CA GLN A 89 5.54 11.79 -19.36
C GLN A 89 6.10 11.68 -17.95
N GLU A 90 5.30 12.10 -16.97
CA GLU A 90 5.62 11.95 -15.56
C GLU A 90 5.29 10.52 -15.11
N VAL A 91 6.34 9.71 -14.91
CA VAL A 91 6.22 8.26 -14.68
C VAL A 91 5.55 7.95 -13.35
N HIS A 92 5.77 8.75 -12.30
CA HIS A 92 5.20 8.49 -10.98
C HIS A 92 3.67 8.51 -11.04
N SER A 93 3.06 9.52 -11.65
CA SER A 93 1.62 9.66 -11.83
C SER A 93 1.03 8.51 -12.65
N LEU A 94 1.74 8.06 -13.69
CA LEU A 94 1.30 6.93 -14.51
C LEU A 94 1.28 5.62 -13.70
N ILE A 95 2.35 5.31 -12.98
CA ILE A 95 2.44 4.11 -12.14
C ILE A 95 1.45 4.18 -10.97
N GLN A 96 1.23 5.36 -10.40
CA GLN A 96 0.25 5.60 -9.35
C GLN A 96 -1.17 5.26 -9.83
N LYS A 97 -1.56 5.73 -11.02
CA LYS A 97 -2.86 5.36 -11.65
C LYS A 97 -2.99 3.85 -11.85
N TYR A 98 -1.95 3.20 -12.40
CA TYR A 98 -1.94 1.74 -12.59
C TYR A 98 -2.08 0.99 -11.26
N THR A 99 -1.32 1.40 -10.24
CA THR A 99 -1.31 0.76 -8.92
C THR A 99 -2.67 0.89 -8.25
N MET A 100 -3.26 2.08 -8.28
CA MET A 100 -4.59 2.34 -7.71
C MET A 100 -5.68 1.52 -8.43
N GLY A 101 -5.68 1.51 -9.76
CA GLY A 101 -6.60 0.70 -10.57
C GLY A 101 -6.48 -0.79 -10.27
N THR A 102 -5.26 -1.27 -10.11
CA THR A 102 -4.98 -2.67 -9.79
C THR A 102 -5.45 -3.03 -8.38
N ILE A 103 -5.17 -2.18 -7.38
CA ILE A 103 -5.64 -2.38 -6.00
C ILE A 103 -7.18 -2.35 -5.96
N ALA A 104 -7.82 -1.41 -6.64
CA ALA A 104 -9.27 -1.31 -6.65
C ALA A 104 -9.94 -2.54 -7.28
N ALA A 105 -9.39 -3.05 -8.37
CA ALA A 105 -9.87 -4.29 -8.99
C ALA A 105 -9.67 -5.49 -8.05
N CYS A 106 -8.47 -5.65 -7.47
CA CYS A 106 -8.13 -6.83 -6.67
C CYS A 106 -8.80 -6.84 -5.29
N ALA A 107 -8.80 -5.70 -4.58
CA ALA A 107 -9.27 -5.59 -3.21
C ALA A 107 -10.78 -5.32 -3.11
N PHE A 108 -11.34 -4.55 -4.05
CA PHE A 108 -12.73 -4.10 -4.00
C PHE A 108 -13.60 -4.61 -5.15
N GLY A 109 -13.02 -5.26 -6.17
CA GLY A 109 -13.76 -5.70 -7.35
C GLY A 109 -14.28 -4.53 -8.20
N VAL A 110 -13.63 -3.37 -8.12
CA VAL A 110 -14.09 -2.12 -8.75
C VAL A 110 -13.25 -1.80 -9.97
N ASP A 111 -13.90 -1.50 -11.09
CA ASP A 111 -13.24 -0.96 -12.27
C ASP A 111 -13.26 0.58 -12.23
N ILE A 112 -12.11 1.18 -11.88
CA ILE A 112 -11.93 2.63 -11.80
C ILE A 112 -12.19 3.32 -13.15
N ASP A 113 -11.88 2.67 -14.28
CA ASP A 113 -12.04 3.26 -15.61
C ASP A 113 -13.53 3.52 -15.95
N THR A 114 -14.44 2.84 -15.25
CA THR A 114 -15.90 2.99 -15.42
C THR A 114 -16.51 4.05 -14.51
N LEU A 115 -15.73 4.59 -13.57
CA LEU A 115 -16.19 5.46 -12.50
C LEU A 115 -15.49 6.82 -12.58
N TYR A 116 -15.82 7.57 -13.64
CA TYR A 116 -15.30 8.94 -13.84
C TYR A 116 -15.47 9.83 -12.60
N ASP A 117 -16.55 9.66 -11.83
CA ASP A 117 -16.86 10.45 -10.62
C ASP A 117 -16.12 9.95 -9.34
N LYS A 118 -15.65 8.70 -9.31
CA LYS A 118 -14.94 8.12 -8.13
C LYS A 118 -13.42 8.12 -8.27
N LEU A 119 -12.91 8.39 -9.47
CA LEU A 119 -11.48 8.59 -9.74
C LEU A 119 -10.89 9.67 -8.85
N ASP A 120 -11.55 10.81 -8.73
CA ASP A 120 -11.10 11.92 -7.91
C ASP A 120 -11.05 11.55 -6.42
N THR A 121 -11.97 10.71 -5.95
CA THR A 121 -12.00 10.23 -4.57
C THR A 121 -10.82 9.29 -4.29
N LEU A 122 -10.50 8.39 -5.22
CA LEU A 122 -9.38 7.46 -5.06
C LEU A 122 -8.03 8.17 -5.19
N LEU A 123 -7.92 9.15 -6.09
CA LEU A 123 -6.75 10.02 -6.19
C LEU A 123 -6.58 10.91 -4.95
N LEU A 124 -7.69 11.33 -4.32
CA LEU A 124 -7.65 12.04 -3.05
C LEU A 124 -7.14 11.13 -1.92
N ILE A 125 -7.68 9.92 -1.79
CA ILE A 125 -7.24 8.94 -0.79
C ILE A 125 -5.75 8.62 -0.99
N ASP A 126 -5.33 8.44 -2.22
CA ASP A 126 -3.95 8.17 -2.58
C ASP A 126 -3.01 9.32 -2.20
N LYS A 127 -3.41 10.57 -2.48
CA LYS A 127 -2.68 11.75 -1.99
C LYS A 127 -2.62 11.77 -0.46
N LEU A 128 -3.71 11.46 0.24
CA LEU A 128 -3.71 11.43 1.71
C LEU A 128 -2.79 10.34 2.28
N ILE A 129 -2.72 9.18 1.63
CA ILE A 129 -1.85 8.06 2.05
C ILE A 129 -0.37 8.36 1.73
N LEU A 130 -0.07 8.94 0.56
CA LEU A 130 1.29 9.07 0.03
C LEU A 130 1.95 10.43 0.29
N GLN A 131 1.18 11.51 0.55
CA GLN A 131 1.77 12.83 0.83
C GLN A 131 2.48 12.94 2.19
N GLY A 132 2.58 11.84 2.93
CA GLY A 132 3.50 11.75 4.05
C GLY A 132 3.14 12.72 5.18
N THR A 133 1.92 12.62 5.70
CA THR A 133 1.57 13.17 7.01
C THR A 133 2.17 12.38 8.18
N TYR A 134 3.20 11.56 7.94
CA TYR A 134 4.02 10.97 9.00
C TYR A 134 4.52 12.04 9.99
N ALA A 135 4.90 13.23 9.50
CA ALA A 135 5.40 14.32 10.34
C ALA A 135 4.30 15.13 11.06
N SER A 136 3.07 15.16 10.55
CA SER A 136 1.98 15.90 11.20
C SER A 136 1.25 15.07 12.25
N GLU A 137 1.17 13.75 12.08
CA GLU A 137 0.57 12.85 13.08
C GLU A 137 1.51 12.53 14.25
N LEU A 138 2.84 12.67 14.08
CA LEU A 138 3.84 12.57 15.16
C LEU A 138 3.78 13.72 16.19
N ASN A 139 3.04 14.80 15.91
CA ASN A 139 2.95 16.00 16.75
C ASN A 139 1.58 16.15 17.46
N MET A 140 0.76 15.09 17.48
CA MET A 140 -0.50 15.04 18.24
C MET A 140 -0.39 14.00 19.36
#